data_AF-A0A1V8M9S6-F1
#
_entry.id   AF-A0A1V8M9S6-F1
#
_cell.length_a   1.000
_cell.length_b   1.000
_cell.length_c   1.000
_cell.angle_alpha   90.00
_cell.angle_beta   90.00
_cell.angle_gamma   90.00
#
_symmetry.space_group_name_H-M   'P 1'
#
loop_
_entity.id
_entity.type
_entity.pdbx_description
1 polymer ?
#
loop_
_entity_poly.entity_id
_entity_poly.type
_entity_poly.pdbx_seq_one_letter_code
_entity_poly.pdbx_strand_id
1 'polypeptide(L)'
;MLLWVLQFCFGLLIANAGEWLIHRYLLHGLGKHPKSFWAYHIYQHHPIAWQLKMLDPGYQKWPELWNSQAKECLVLLIILILNLPFFWLLNGYAWAITMSVFGYYFLHRKAHLDIHWAKIYLPWHYQHHMVNPEANWCISYPLFDCLMKTRNHKHKNK
;
A
#
# COMPACT_ATOMS: atom_id res chain seq x y z
N MET A 1 -19.20 17.73 -15.60
CA MET A 1 -19.44 16.42 -14.95
C MET A 1 -18.63 15.30 -15.60
N LEU A 2 -18.81 15.01 -16.89
CA LEU A 2 -18.08 13.92 -17.58
C LEU A 2 -16.55 14.02 -17.45
N LEU A 3 -15.96 15.18 -17.74
CA LEU A 3 -14.51 15.40 -17.62
C LEU A 3 -14.00 15.11 -16.19
N TRP A 4 -14.74 15.53 -15.17
CA TRP A 4 -14.38 15.27 -13.78
C TRP A 4 -14.38 13.78 -13.47
N VAL A 5 -15.39 13.03 -13.94
CA VAL A 5 -15.46 11.57 -13.79
C VAL A 5 -14.28 10.89 -14.48
N LEU A 6 -13.92 11.33 -15.69
CA LEU A 6 -12.75 10.80 -16.40
C LEU A 6 -11.44 11.05 -15.63
N GLN A 7 -11.27 12.27 -15.10
CA GLN A 7 -10.13 12.60 -14.24
C GLN A 7 -10.11 11.73 -12.97
N PHE A 8 -11.25 11.52 -12.34
CA PHE A 8 -11.38 10.71 -11.14
C PHE A 8 -11.01 9.25 -11.41
N CYS A 9 -11.61 8.63 -12.44
CA CYS A 9 -11.25 7.27 -12.87
C CYS A 9 -9.77 7.15 -13.21
N PHE A 10 -9.21 8.14 -13.91
CA PHE A 10 -7.78 8.18 -14.22
C PHE A 10 -6.93 8.28 -12.94
N GLY A 11 -7.32 9.09 -11.97
CA GLY A 11 -6.63 9.20 -10.69
C GLY A 11 -6.66 7.89 -9.88
N LEU A 12 -7.75 7.13 -9.91
CA LEU A 12 -7.81 5.79 -9.29
C LEU A 12 -6.83 4.82 -9.95
N LEU A 13 -6.74 4.84 -11.29
CA LEU A 13 -5.78 4.04 -12.03
C LEU A 13 -4.34 4.41 -11.66
N ILE A 14 -4.03 5.71 -11.61
CA ILE A 14 -2.70 6.21 -11.22
C ILE A 14 -2.38 5.86 -9.76
N ALA A 15 -3.35 5.93 -8.85
CA ALA A 15 -3.15 5.56 -7.46
C ALA A 15 -2.72 4.09 -7.31
N ASN A 16 -3.44 3.17 -7.97
CA ASN A 16 -3.12 1.75 -7.89
C ASN A 16 -1.83 1.39 -8.64
N ALA A 17 -1.54 2.07 -9.75
CA ALA A 17 -0.24 1.96 -10.43
C ALA A 17 0.90 2.42 -9.52
N GLY A 18 0.72 3.56 -8.85
CA GLY A 18 1.67 4.14 -7.91
C GLY A 18 1.92 3.22 -6.73
N GLU A 19 0.86 2.66 -6.16
CA GLU A 19 0.94 1.64 -5.11
C GLU A 19 1.82 0.45 -5.54
N TRP A 20 1.55 -0.13 -6.71
CA TRP A 20 2.36 -1.23 -7.27
C TRP A 20 3.83 -0.83 -7.48
N LEU A 21 4.07 0.34 -8.07
CA LEU A 21 5.42 0.86 -8.35
C LEU A 21 6.22 1.11 -7.08
N ILE A 22 5.62 1.85 -6.12
CA ILE A 22 6.27 2.20 -4.86
C ILE A 22 6.54 0.93 -4.06
N HIS A 23 5.56 0.05 -3.92
CA HIS A 23 5.72 -1.16 -3.12
C HIS A 23 6.80 -2.09 -3.71
N ARG A 24 6.77 -2.32 -5.02
CA ARG A 24 7.74 -3.19 -5.69
C ARG A 24 9.15 -2.61 -5.75
N TYR A 25 9.30 -1.38 -6.21
CA TYR A 25 10.62 -0.84 -6.55
C TYR A 25 11.24 0.00 -5.44
N LEU A 26 10.44 0.75 -4.66
CA LEU A 26 10.96 1.53 -3.54
C LEU A 26 11.01 0.66 -2.29
N LEU A 27 9.87 0.13 -1.84
CA LEU A 27 9.79 -0.60 -0.56
C LEU A 27 10.53 -1.95 -0.63
N HIS A 28 10.32 -2.76 -1.66
CA HIS A 28 11.06 -4.02 -1.84
C HIS A 28 12.37 -3.88 -2.59
N GLY A 29 12.41 -3.08 -3.65
CA GLY A 29 13.63 -2.88 -4.44
C GLY A 29 14.71 -2.17 -3.63
N LEU A 30 14.53 -0.87 -3.33
CA LEU A 30 15.50 -0.11 -2.55
C LEU A 30 15.54 -0.53 -1.07
N GLY A 31 14.48 -1.12 -0.52
CA GLY A 31 14.45 -1.60 0.85
C GLY A 31 15.34 -2.81 1.13
N LYS A 32 15.82 -3.53 0.10
CA LYS A 32 16.83 -4.59 0.23
C LYS A 32 18.19 -4.07 0.70
N HIS A 33 18.43 -2.75 0.65
CA HIS A 33 19.67 -2.14 1.14
C HIS A 33 19.48 -1.65 2.58
N PRO A 34 20.20 -2.16 3.60
CA PRO A 34 19.96 -1.84 5.01
C PRO A 34 20.08 -0.36 5.38
N LYS A 35 20.88 0.42 4.63
CA LYS A 35 21.09 1.86 4.85
C LYS A 35 20.07 2.73 4.12
N SER A 36 19.19 2.14 3.32
CA SER A 36 18.16 2.84 2.56
C SER A 36 17.08 3.39 3.48
N PHE A 37 16.52 4.55 3.13
CA PHE A 37 15.32 5.09 3.77
C PHE A 37 14.19 4.03 3.84
N TRP A 38 14.06 3.23 2.78
CA TRP A 38 13.02 2.22 2.56
C TRP A 38 13.27 0.89 3.29
N ALA A 39 14.42 0.73 3.94
CA ALA A 39 14.82 -0.51 4.60
C ALA A 39 13.83 -0.98 5.67
N TYR A 40 13.07 -0.06 6.28
CA TYR A 40 12.07 -0.40 7.30
C TYR A 40 11.05 -1.44 6.81
N HIS A 41 10.69 -1.40 5.53
CA HIS A 41 9.64 -2.28 5.02
C HIS A 41 10.11 -3.75 5.04
N ILE A 42 11.34 -4.01 4.59
CA ILE A 42 11.93 -5.36 4.55
C ILE A 42 12.48 -5.81 5.91
N TYR A 43 13.11 -4.91 6.67
CA TYR A 43 13.84 -5.28 7.89
C TYR A 43 13.04 -5.10 9.18
N GLN A 44 11.86 -4.49 9.14
CA GLN A 44 11.01 -4.30 10.31
C GLN A 44 9.59 -4.82 10.05
N HIS A 45 8.88 -4.22 9.10
CA HIS A 45 7.47 -4.51 8.88
C HIS A 45 7.21 -5.96 8.43
N HIS A 46 7.91 -6.43 7.39
CA HIS A 46 7.78 -7.83 6.93
C HIS A 46 8.13 -8.87 8.01
N PRO A 47 9.26 -8.76 8.72
CA PRO A 47 9.62 -9.70 9.79
C PRO A 47 8.60 -9.72 10.93
N ILE A 48 8.14 -8.55 11.40
CA ILE A 48 7.13 -8.47 12.46
C ILE A 48 5.83 -9.12 12.00
N ALA A 49 5.33 -8.74 10.83
CA ALA A 49 4.12 -9.30 10.26
C ALA A 49 4.25 -10.82 10.06
N TRP A 50 5.39 -11.32 9.59
CA TRP A 50 5.62 -12.76 9.44
C TRP A 50 5.58 -13.50 10.78
N GLN A 51 6.34 -13.02 11.76
CA GLN A 51 6.45 -13.63 13.10
C GLN A 51 5.10 -13.66 13.82
N LEU A 52 4.30 -12.60 13.66
CA LEU A 52 3.01 -12.44 14.31
C LEU A 52 1.82 -12.74 13.39
N LYS A 53 2.06 -13.51 12.31
CA LYS A 53 1.02 -14.05 11.41
C LYS A 53 0.09 -12.98 10.83
N MET A 54 0.67 -11.94 10.24
CA MET A 54 0.07 -10.72 9.68
C MET A 54 -0.16 -9.59 10.71
N LEU A 55 -0.14 -9.85 12.01
CA LEU A 55 -0.29 -8.77 12.99
C LEU A 55 0.94 -7.84 12.98
N ASP A 56 0.71 -6.53 12.95
CA ASP A 56 1.76 -5.54 13.18
C ASP A 56 1.33 -4.60 14.33
N PRO A 57 1.86 -4.82 15.56
CA PRO A 57 1.53 -4.01 16.73
C PRO A 57 1.86 -2.51 16.57
N GLY A 58 2.73 -2.15 15.62
CA GLY A 58 3.04 -0.75 15.32
C GLY A 58 1.81 0.05 14.89
N TYR A 59 0.77 -0.61 14.37
CA TYR A 59 -0.51 0.05 14.03
C TYR A 59 -1.47 0.25 15.21
N GLN A 60 -1.22 -0.36 16.37
CA GLN A 60 -2.09 -0.25 17.55
C GLN A 60 -1.90 1.06 18.30
N LYS A 61 -0.74 1.70 18.13
CA LYS A 61 -0.39 2.96 18.77
C LYS A 61 -0.25 4.07 17.73
N TRP A 62 -0.25 5.31 18.20
CA TRP A 62 0.18 6.43 17.37
C TRP A 62 1.62 6.20 16.90
N PRO A 63 1.98 6.54 15.64
CA PRO A 63 3.31 6.32 15.13
C PRO A 63 4.36 7.03 15.99
N GLU A 64 5.25 6.27 16.60
CA GLU A 64 6.43 6.80 17.28
C GLU A 64 7.43 7.31 16.23
N LEU A 65 8.21 8.32 16.60
CA LEU A 65 9.14 8.97 15.67
C LEU A 65 10.01 7.92 14.97
N TRP A 66 10.03 7.95 13.64
CA TRP A 66 10.91 7.15 12.79
C TRP A 66 10.67 5.61 12.77
N ASN A 67 9.58 5.10 13.36
CA ASN A 67 9.20 3.71 13.19
C ASN A 67 8.62 3.44 11.78
N SER A 68 8.34 2.17 11.44
CA SER A 68 7.78 1.79 10.12
C SER A 68 6.52 2.58 9.76
N GLN A 69 5.61 2.79 10.72
CA GLN A 69 4.33 3.46 10.44
C GLN A 69 4.48 4.97 10.32
N ALA A 70 5.43 5.58 11.03
CA ALA A 70 5.74 6.99 10.87
C ALA A 70 6.33 7.26 9.48
N LYS A 71 7.16 6.35 8.96
CA LYS A 71 7.71 6.43 7.60
C LYS A 71 6.65 6.27 6.53
N GLU A 72 5.75 5.30 6.70
CA GLU A 72 4.59 5.14 5.83
C GLU A 72 3.76 6.43 5.81
N CYS A 73 3.36 6.94 6.98
CA CYS A 73 2.61 8.19 7.09
C CYS A 73 3.33 9.38 6.43
N LEU A 74 4.64 9.49 6.59
CA LEU A 74 5.45 10.54 5.95
C LEU A 74 5.39 10.44 4.43
N VAL A 75 5.53 9.24 3.87
CA VAL A 75 5.46 9.01 2.42
C VAL A 75 4.06 9.33 1.88
N LEU A 76 3.02 8.89 2.57
CA LEU A 76 1.63 9.21 2.21
C LEU A 76 1.36 10.72 2.27
N LEU A 77 1.88 11.41 3.28
CA LEU A 77 1.77 12.86 3.40
C LEU A 77 2.49 13.57 2.24
N ILE A 78 3.69 13.12 1.87
CA ILE A 78 4.42 13.65 0.70
C ILE A 78 3.61 13.46 -0.58
N ILE A 79 2.99 12.29 -0.78
CA ILE A 79 2.12 12.05 -1.95
C ILE A 79 0.96 13.05 -1.96
N LEU A 80 0.30 13.27 -0.82
CA LEU A 80 -0.79 14.26 -0.72
C LEU A 80 -0.31 15.66 -1.08
N ILE A 81 0.81 16.11 -0.50
CA ILE A 81 1.40 17.44 -0.75
C ILE A 81 1.74 17.63 -2.22
N LEU A 82 2.42 16.65 -2.84
CA LEU A 82 2.78 16.70 -4.26
C LEU A 82 1.55 16.76 -5.17
N ASN A 83 0.39 16.27 -4.70
CA ASN A 83 -0.84 16.29 -5.48
C ASN A 83 -1.75 17.51 -5.18
N LEU A 84 -1.41 18.37 -4.22
CA LEU A 84 -2.20 19.58 -3.90
C LEU A 84 -2.42 20.51 -5.11
N PRO A 85 -1.40 20.80 -5.96
CA PRO A 85 -1.59 21.64 -7.14
C PRO A 85 -2.69 21.16 -8.12
N PHE A 86 -2.98 19.85 -8.14
CA PHE A 86 -3.98 19.30 -9.03
C PHE A 86 -5.42 19.60 -8.61
N PHE A 87 -5.68 20.10 -7.39
CA PHE A 87 -7.02 20.55 -7.04
C PHE A 87 -7.51 21.70 -7.92
N TRP A 88 -6.58 22.53 -8.44
CA TRP A 88 -6.89 23.63 -9.36
C TRP A 88 -6.84 23.23 -10.84
N LEU A 89 -6.06 22.21 -11.20
CA LEU A 89 -5.83 21.80 -12.60
C LEU A 89 -6.68 20.60 -13.03
N LEU A 90 -6.73 19.55 -12.19
CA LEU A 90 -7.37 18.26 -12.47
C LEU A 90 -8.13 17.81 -11.21
N ASN A 91 -9.18 18.57 -10.86
CA ASN A 91 -9.87 18.42 -9.59
C ASN A 91 -10.36 16.99 -9.29
N GLY A 92 -10.89 16.28 -10.29
CA GLY A 92 -11.34 14.89 -10.11
C GLY A 92 -10.19 13.93 -9.82
N TYR A 93 -9.04 14.13 -10.47
CA TYR A 93 -7.83 13.34 -10.25
C TYR A 93 -7.29 13.57 -8.83
N ALA A 94 -7.23 14.82 -8.38
CA ALA A 94 -6.74 15.15 -7.04
C ALA A 94 -7.59 14.46 -5.95
N TRP A 95 -8.92 14.52 -6.08
CA TRP A 95 -9.83 13.79 -5.18
C TRP A 95 -9.62 12.28 -5.21
N ALA A 96 -9.45 11.69 -6.39
CA ALA A 96 -9.20 10.25 -6.51
C ALA A 96 -7.89 9.83 -5.81
N ILE A 97 -6.80 10.59 -5.98
CA ILE A 97 -5.52 10.33 -5.31
C ILE A 97 -5.67 10.48 -3.80
N THR A 98 -6.28 11.58 -3.33
CA THR A 98 -6.49 11.82 -1.90
C THR A 98 -7.29 10.68 -1.27
N MET A 99 -8.43 10.31 -1.85
CA MET A 99 -9.24 9.21 -1.36
C MET A 99 -8.51 7.87 -1.39
N SER A 100 -7.69 7.62 -2.41
CA SER A 100 -6.91 6.39 -2.52
C SER A 100 -5.80 6.32 -1.48
N VAL A 101 -5.14 7.43 -1.15
CA VAL A 101 -4.13 7.49 -0.08
C VAL A 101 -4.74 7.20 1.28
N PHE A 102 -5.88 7.81 1.61
CA PHE A 102 -6.60 7.50 2.85
C PHE A 102 -7.09 6.04 2.85
N GLY A 103 -7.68 5.59 1.75
CA GLY A 103 -8.15 4.22 1.59
C GLY A 103 -7.02 3.21 1.80
N TYR A 104 -5.86 3.42 1.15
CA TYR A 104 -4.65 2.63 1.33
C TYR A 104 -4.28 2.53 2.81
N TYR A 105 -4.15 3.66 3.51
CA TYR A 105 -3.75 3.66 4.92
C TYR A 105 -4.71 2.86 5.79
N PHE A 106 -6.02 3.09 5.65
CA PHE A 106 -7.02 2.39 6.46
C PHE A 106 -7.09 0.90 6.15
N LEU A 107 -7.03 0.53 4.86
CA LEU A 107 -7.04 -0.86 4.43
C LEU A 107 -5.79 -1.60 4.92
N HIS A 108 -4.62 -1.00 4.74
CA HIS A 108 -3.35 -1.55 5.17
C HIS A 108 -3.31 -1.74 6.69
N ARG A 109 -3.60 -0.68 7.45
CA ARG A 109 -3.71 -0.70 8.90
C ARG A 109 -4.69 -1.77 9.38
N LYS A 110 -5.90 -1.82 8.81
CA LYS A 110 -6.92 -2.81 9.19
C LYS A 110 -6.45 -4.23 8.91
N ALA A 111 -5.77 -4.47 7.79
CA ALA A 111 -5.24 -5.78 7.45
C ALA A 111 -4.26 -6.32 8.51
N HIS A 112 -3.46 -5.43 9.10
CA HIS A 112 -2.49 -5.77 10.12
C HIS A 112 -3.05 -5.77 11.55
N LEU A 113 -4.29 -5.35 11.75
CA LEU A 113 -4.97 -5.37 13.06
C LEU A 113 -6.04 -6.46 13.14
N ASP A 114 -6.65 -6.82 12.01
CA ASP A 114 -7.68 -7.86 11.89
C ASP A 114 -7.27 -8.85 10.79
N ILE A 115 -6.54 -9.89 11.21
CA ILE A 115 -6.00 -10.92 10.32
C ILE A 115 -7.12 -11.68 9.61
N HIS A 116 -8.25 -11.93 10.28
CA HIS A 116 -9.37 -12.64 9.70
C HIS A 116 -10.01 -11.79 8.59
N TRP A 117 -10.21 -10.50 8.84
CA TRP A 117 -10.66 -9.56 7.82
C TRP A 117 -9.68 -9.47 6.66
N ALA A 118 -8.37 -9.42 6.92
CA ALA A 118 -7.34 -9.38 5.88
C ALA A 118 -7.41 -10.60 4.94
N LYS A 119 -7.58 -11.81 5.49
CA LYS A 119 -7.71 -13.04 4.70
C LYS A 119 -8.93 -13.04 3.77
N ILE A 120 -10.04 -12.45 4.21
CA ILE A 120 -11.29 -12.42 3.44
C ILE A 120 -11.26 -11.30 2.39
N TYR A 121 -10.93 -10.09 2.81
CA TYR A 121 -11.12 -8.88 2.01
C TYR A 121 -9.86 -8.43 1.26
N LEU A 122 -8.67 -8.71 1.79
CA LEU A 122 -7.38 -8.39 1.16
C LEU A 122 -6.47 -9.63 1.07
N PRO A 123 -6.94 -10.77 0.51
CA PRO A 123 -6.20 -12.02 0.50
C PRO A 123 -4.85 -11.91 -0.21
N TRP A 124 -4.72 -11.01 -1.18
CA TRP A 124 -3.46 -10.73 -1.87
C TRP A 124 -2.40 -10.14 -0.94
N HIS A 125 -2.79 -9.18 -0.08
CA HIS A 125 -1.89 -8.56 0.89
C HIS A 125 -1.49 -9.56 1.98
N TYR A 126 -2.44 -10.37 2.45
CA TYR A 126 -2.12 -11.49 3.34
C TYR A 126 -1.10 -12.45 2.70
N GLN A 127 -1.31 -12.82 1.43
CA GLN A 127 -0.39 -13.70 0.69
C GLN A 127 0.97 -13.06 0.44
N HIS A 128 1.03 -11.74 0.26
CA HIS A 128 2.28 -11.00 0.12
C HIS A 128 3.18 -11.21 1.35
N HIS A 129 2.62 -10.99 2.54
CA HIS A 129 3.36 -11.22 3.79
C HIS A 129 3.62 -12.70 4.06
N MET A 130 2.59 -13.56 3.89
CA MET A 130 2.59 -14.91 4.47
C MET A 130 2.93 -16.04 3.49
N VAL A 131 3.08 -15.76 2.19
CA VAL A 131 3.34 -16.80 1.18
C VAL A 131 4.46 -16.43 0.23
N ASN A 132 4.39 -15.28 -0.42
CA ASN A 132 5.41 -14.85 -1.37
C ASN A 132 5.58 -13.32 -1.32
N PRO A 133 6.66 -12.82 -0.71
CA PRO A 133 6.93 -11.38 -0.63
C PRO A 133 7.33 -10.77 -1.98
N GLU A 134 7.63 -11.59 -3.00
CA GLU A 134 7.99 -11.12 -4.34
C GLU A 134 6.77 -11.10 -5.31
N ALA A 135 5.55 -11.04 -4.78
CA ALA A 135 4.29 -10.98 -5.53
C ALA A 135 3.23 -10.20 -4.75
N ASN A 136 2.11 -9.84 -5.41
CA ASN A 136 0.97 -9.14 -4.80
C ASN A 136 1.33 -7.78 -4.18
N TRP A 137 1.81 -6.86 -4.99
CA TRP A 137 2.31 -5.55 -4.57
C TRP A 137 1.20 -4.55 -4.24
N CYS A 138 0.01 -4.66 -4.80
CA CYS A 138 -1.08 -3.77 -4.44
C CYS A 138 -1.70 -4.23 -3.12
N ILE A 139 -1.95 -3.31 -2.18
CA ILE A 139 -2.66 -3.50 -0.92
C ILE A 139 -4.15 -3.20 -1.10
N SER A 140 -4.51 -2.07 -1.71
CA SER A 140 -5.90 -1.59 -1.79
C SER A 140 -6.79 -2.46 -2.68
N TYR A 141 -6.34 -2.77 -3.89
CA TYR A 141 -6.98 -3.65 -4.86
C TYR A 141 -5.94 -4.18 -5.87
N PRO A 142 -5.98 -5.45 -6.32
CA PRO A 142 -4.88 -6.06 -7.06
C PRO A 142 -4.89 -5.78 -8.57
N LEU A 143 -5.39 -4.63 -9.02
CA LEU A 143 -5.53 -4.36 -10.47
C LEU A 143 -4.16 -4.39 -11.16
N PHE A 144 -3.19 -3.62 -10.68
CA PHE A 144 -1.86 -3.59 -11.30
C PHE A 144 -1.08 -4.89 -11.09
N ASP A 145 -1.37 -5.66 -10.03
CA ASP A 145 -0.85 -7.02 -9.92
C ASP A 145 -1.36 -7.95 -11.03
N CYS A 146 -2.64 -7.82 -11.39
CA CYS A 146 -3.22 -8.58 -12.49
C CYS A 146 -2.67 -8.11 -13.85
N LEU A 147 -2.64 -6.79 -14.09
CA LEU A 147 -2.15 -6.22 -15.35
C LEU A 147 -0.67 -6.55 -15.60
N MET A 148 0.17 -6.44 -14.57
CA MET A 148 1.60 -6.70 -14.65
C MET A 148 1.97 -8.17 -14.41
N LYS A 149 0.97 -9.05 -14.26
CA LYS A 149 1.15 -10.49 -14.02
C LYS A 149 2.02 -10.81 -12.80
N THR A 150 1.90 -10.02 -11.74
CA THR A 150 2.58 -10.21 -10.44
C THR A 150 1.64 -10.75 -9.35
N ARG A 151 0.40 -11.12 -9.70
CA ARG A 151 -0.56 -11.74 -8.78
C ARG A 151 -0.24 -13.22 -8.54
N ASN A 152 -0.17 -13.63 -7.27
CA ASN A 152 -0.01 -15.03 -6.85
C ASN A 152 -1.31 -15.61 -6.26
N HIS A 153 -1.95 -16.55 -6.96
CA HIS A 153 -3.22 -17.16 -6.54
C HIS A 153 -3.12 -18.34 -5.56
N LYS A 154 -1.91 -18.73 -5.13
CA LYS A 154 -1.64 -20.03 -4.47
C LYS A 154 -2.34 -20.28 -3.11
N HIS A 155 -3.03 -19.32 -2.50
CA HIS A 155 -3.68 -19.52 -1.18
C HIS A 155 -5.22 -19.60 -1.22
N LYS A 156 -5.84 -19.89 -2.37
CA LYS A 156 -7.32 -20.06 -2.41
C LYS A 156 -7.84 -21.34 -1.73
N ASN A 157 -6.99 -22.30 -1.38
CA ASN A 157 -7.42 -23.59 -0.84
C ASN A 157 -6.62 -23.95 0.42
N LYS A 158 -7.11 -23.57 1.60
CA LYS A 158 -6.93 -24.27 2.88
C LYS A 158 -7.77 -23.59 3.96
#